data_AF-A0A2D6PXU8-F1
#
_entry.id   AF-A0A2D6PXU8-F1
#
_cell.length_a   1.000
_cell.length_b   1.000
_cell.length_c   1.000
_cell.angle_alpha   90.00
_cell.angle_beta   90.00
_cell.angle_gamma   90.00
#
_symmetry.space_group_name_H-M   'P 1'
#
loop_
_entity.id
_entity.type
_entity.pdbx_description
1 polymer ?
#
loop_
_entity_poly.entity_id
_entity_poly.type
_entity_poly.pdbx_seq_one_letter_code
_entity_poly.pdbx_strand_id
1 'polypeptide(L)'
;MPSIERYLARIGVSAHGLEIDYPSLARLHRQHLYTIPFENLDIIDGRPLSLDLEALADKILDRRRGGFCYELNGFFAWLLESSGFSVDRLSARVVRPDTGEIGPPRDHLCLRVVADGRPWLCDVGFGRAFLEPLPLDGKGPIVNMDGGVFWLLPVDGELLLRRAVGDDEPVDLYRIDPTPRTLSDFEAMFRWHQTDPDSPFPHGPIATRARPDGRDSARALKVTVETGGTKEERELGSVDEVRAWIRTTLGL
;
A
#
# COMPACT_ATOMS: atom_id res chain seq x y z
N MET A 1 23.47 2.13 -4.74
CA MET A 1 22.47 3.06 -5.32
C MET A 1 21.31 2.34 -6.00
N PRO A 2 20.07 2.78 -5.74
CA PRO A 2 18.88 2.31 -6.46
C PRO A 2 18.95 2.69 -7.95
N SER A 3 18.32 1.91 -8.82
CA SER A 3 18.13 2.26 -10.23
C SER A 3 16.70 1.93 -10.65
N ILE A 4 16.15 2.74 -11.56
CA ILE A 4 14.79 2.55 -12.06
C ILE A 4 14.67 1.16 -12.69
N GLU A 5 15.67 0.74 -13.45
CA GLU A 5 15.70 -0.56 -14.13
C GLU A 5 15.62 -1.72 -13.15
N ARG A 6 16.30 -1.64 -12.00
CA ARG A 6 16.23 -2.67 -10.95
C ARG A 6 14.84 -2.74 -10.33
N TYR A 7 14.20 -1.60 -10.09
CA TYR A 7 12.83 -1.56 -9.59
C TYR A 7 11.86 -2.12 -10.61
N LEU A 8 11.91 -1.63 -11.85
CA LEU A 8 11.08 -2.11 -12.96
C LEU A 8 11.24 -3.62 -13.17
N ALA A 9 12.46 -4.15 -13.09
CA ALA A 9 12.72 -5.59 -13.13
C ALA A 9 12.09 -6.33 -11.92
N ARG A 10 12.14 -5.76 -10.71
CA ARG A 10 11.53 -6.35 -9.51
C ARG A 10 10.01 -6.52 -9.65
N ILE A 11 9.36 -5.59 -10.35
CA ILE A 11 7.92 -5.59 -10.60
C ILE A 11 7.53 -6.15 -11.97
N GLY A 12 8.49 -6.61 -12.78
CA GLY A 12 8.23 -7.21 -14.09
C GLY A 12 7.71 -6.23 -15.16
N VAL A 13 8.09 -4.96 -15.08
CA VAL A 13 7.72 -3.93 -16.05
C VAL A 13 8.93 -3.59 -16.93
N SER A 14 8.69 -3.42 -18.24
CA SER A 14 9.70 -2.90 -19.16
C SER A 14 9.74 -1.37 -19.10
N ALA A 15 10.95 -0.81 -19.15
CA ALA A 15 11.14 0.64 -19.30
C ALA A 15 10.67 1.16 -20.66
N HIS A 16 10.64 0.29 -21.68
CA HIS A 16 10.21 0.67 -23.02
C HIS A 16 8.71 0.97 -23.06
N GLY A 17 8.33 2.14 -23.60
CA GLY A 17 6.94 2.58 -23.67
C GLY A 17 6.35 2.90 -22.28
N LEU A 18 7.17 3.43 -21.36
CA LEU A 18 6.68 4.18 -20.22
C LEU A 18 6.58 5.65 -20.64
N GLU A 19 5.38 6.20 -20.48
CA GLU A 19 5.04 7.60 -20.75
C GLU A 19 4.46 8.23 -19.48
N ILE A 20 4.31 9.56 -19.44
CA ILE A 20 3.68 10.28 -18.31
C ILE A 20 2.15 10.29 -18.46
N ASP A 21 1.59 9.09 -18.61
CA ASP A 21 0.18 8.84 -18.92
C ASP A 21 -0.48 7.90 -17.90
N TYR A 22 -1.82 7.86 -17.89
CA TYR A 22 -2.56 6.97 -16.99
C TYR A 22 -2.24 5.48 -17.23
N PRO A 23 -2.19 4.96 -18.49
CA PRO A 23 -1.85 3.57 -18.74
C PRO A 23 -0.52 3.12 -18.11
N SER A 24 0.53 3.94 -18.19
CA SER A 24 1.83 3.66 -17.57
C SER A 24 1.73 3.69 -16.05
N LEU A 25 1.08 4.70 -15.48
CA LEU A 25 0.87 4.82 -14.03
C LEU A 25 0.09 3.63 -13.46
N ALA A 26 -1.02 3.25 -14.11
CA ALA A 26 -1.83 2.10 -13.72
C ALA A 26 -1.06 0.78 -13.83
N ARG A 27 -0.24 0.62 -14.88
CA ARG A 27 0.64 -0.55 -15.05
C ARG A 27 1.66 -0.65 -13.91
N LEU A 28 2.35 0.44 -13.58
CA LEU A 28 3.34 0.48 -12.49
C LEU A 28 2.70 0.17 -11.13
N HIS A 29 1.57 0.82 -10.83
CA HIS A 29 0.83 0.64 -9.58
C HIS A 29 0.37 -0.81 -9.37
N ARG A 30 -0.30 -1.38 -10.38
CA ARG A 30 -0.81 -2.74 -10.34
C ARG A 30 0.31 -3.78 -10.24
N GLN A 31 1.39 -3.61 -11.00
CA GLN A 31 2.52 -4.53 -10.97
C GLN A 31 3.29 -4.46 -9.65
N HIS A 32 3.41 -3.29 -9.03
CA HIS A 32 3.93 -3.21 -7.67
C HIS A 32 3.09 -4.06 -6.71
N LEU A 33 1.78 -3.84 -6.68
CA LEU A 33 0.86 -4.55 -5.77
C LEU A 33 0.85 -6.07 -5.96
N TYR A 34 1.11 -6.55 -7.19
CA TYR A 34 1.20 -7.98 -7.50
C TYR A 34 2.52 -8.63 -7.09
N THR A 35 3.59 -7.85 -6.89
CA THR A 35 4.95 -8.39 -6.78
C THR A 35 5.64 -8.08 -5.46
N ILE A 36 5.35 -6.93 -4.86
CA ILE A 36 5.93 -6.45 -3.60
C ILE A 36 4.82 -6.47 -2.54
N PRO A 37 4.89 -7.35 -1.52
CA PRO A 37 3.88 -7.40 -0.48
C PRO A 37 3.99 -6.22 0.48
N PHE A 38 2.86 -5.83 1.05
CA PHE A 38 2.86 -5.11 2.33
C PHE A 38 3.21 -6.09 3.44
N GLU A 39 4.08 -5.71 4.37
CA GLU A 39 4.45 -6.53 5.53
C GLU A 39 5.07 -5.72 6.69
N ASN A 40 4.92 -6.22 7.91
CA ASN A 40 5.49 -5.64 9.14
C ASN A 40 6.53 -6.57 9.82
N LEU A 41 7.14 -7.52 9.10
CA LEU A 41 7.94 -8.59 9.72
C LEU A 41 9.19 -8.05 10.41
N ASP A 42 9.80 -6.98 9.90
CA ASP A 42 10.94 -6.34 10.57
C ASP A 42 10.52 -5.70 11.91
N ILE A 43 9.30 -5.14 12.00
CA ILE A 43 8.74 -4.65 13.27
C ILE A 43 8.61 -5.79 14.28
N ILE A 44 8.05 -6.93 13.86
CA ILE A 44 7.90 -8.11 14.72
C ILE A 44 9.25 -8.69 15.13
N ASP A 45 10.26 -8.61 14.26
CA ASP A 45 11.63 -9.07 14.55
C ASP A 45 12.44 -8.04 15.35
N GLY A 46 11.87 -6.89 15.71
CA GLY A 46 12.57 -5.80 16.41
C GLY A 46 13.70 -5.16 15.58
N ARG A 47 13.64 -5.29 14.26
CA ARG A 47 14.61 -4.69 13.33
C ARG A 47 14.14 -3.29 12.94
N PRO A 48 14.97 -2.25 13.15
CA PRO A 48 14.62 -0.89 12.74
C PRO A 48 14.36 -0.80 11.23
N LEU A 49 13.28 -0.14 10.86
CA LEU A 49 12.96 0.21 9.49
C LEU A 49 13.83 1.39 9.02
N SER A 50 14.02 1.52 7.71
CA SER A 50 14.76 2.63 7.10
C SER A 50 13.99 3.22 5.92
N LEU A 51 14.00 4.55 5.83
CA LEU A 51 13.50 5.29 4.65
C LEU A 51 14.64 5.73 3.72
N ASP A 52 15.88 5.33 4.02
CA ASP A 52 17.02 5.55 3.13
C ASP A 52 16.88 4.75 1.84
N LEU A 53 17.14 5.38 0.70
CA LEU A 53 16.91 4.79 -0.61
C LEU A 53 17.82 3.59 -0.89
N GLU A 54 19.04 3.54 -0.36
CA GLU A 54 19.92 2.39 -0.55
C GLU A 54 19.47 1.20 0.31
N ALA A 55 19.07 1.47 1.56
CA ALA A 55 18.52 0.45 2.44
C ALA A 55 17.19 -0.12 1.91
N LEU A 56 16.33 0.72 1.35
CA LEU A 56 15.08 0.30 0.69
C LEU A 56 15.36 -0.55 -0.55
N ALA A 57 16.36 -0.18 -1.37
CA ALA A 57 16.76 -0.96 -2.52
C ALA A 57 17.29 -2.34 -2.13
N ASP A 58 18.17 -2.42 -1.13
CA ASP A 58 18.64 -3.70 -0.60
C ASP A 58 17.47 -4.57 -0.09
N LYS A 59 16.60 -4.00 0.73
CA LYS A 59 15.46 -4.73 1.31
C LYS A 59 14.49 -5.23 0.23
N ILE A 60 13.95 -4.32 -0.57
CA ILE A 60 12.81 -4.59 -1.45
C ILE A 60 13.24 -5.21 -2.78
N LEU A 61 14.39 -4.78 -3.33
CA LEU A 61 14.86 -5.26 -4.63
C LEU A 61 15.77 -6.49 -4.48
N ASP A 62 16.82 -6.41 -3.65
CA ASP A 62 17.85 -7.46 -3.58
C ASP A 62 17.41 -8.65 -2.71
N ARG A 63 16.96 -8.37 -1.48
CA ARG A 63 16.40 -9.39 -0.58
C ARG A 63 14.96 -9.75 -0.89
N ARG A 64 14.36 -9.10 -1.91
CA ARG A 64 13.01 -9.33 -2.42
C ARG A 64 11.90 -9.26 -1.36
N ARG A 65 12.13 -8.54 -0.27
CA ARG A 65 11.16 -8.34 0.81
C ARG A 65 10.03 -7.40 0.39
N GLY A 66 9.05 -7.26 1.29
CA GLY A 66 8.02 -6.25 1.21
C GLY A 66 8.41 -5.01 2.01
N GLY A 67 7.41 -4.25 2.45
CA GLY A 67 7.61 -3.14 3.36
C GLY A 67 6.33 -2.61 3.97
N PHE A 68 6.53 -1.63 4.84
CA PHE A 68 5.49 -0.86 5.48
C PHE A 68 5.03 0.34 4.62
N CYS A 69 3.94 1.03 4.97
CA CYS A 69 3.33 2.05 4.11
C CYS A 69 4.32 3.17 3.69
N TYR A 70 5.15 3.65 4.62
CA TYR A 70 6.16 4.67 4.33
C TYR A 70 7.30 4.16 3.45
N GLU A 71 7.72 2.91 3.64
CA GLU A 71 8.74 2.26 2.81
C GLU A 71 8.23 2.08 1.37
N LEU A 72 7.00 1.55 1.24
CA LEU A 72 6.39 1.23 -0.06
C LEU A 72 6.01 2.49 -0.84
N ASN A 73 5.21 3.38 -0.27
CA ASN A 73 4.80 4.60 -0.96
C ASN A 73 5.96 5.60 -1.11
N GLY A 74 6.92 5.62 -0.17
CA GLY A 74 8.13 6.42 -0.31
C GLY A 74 9.02 5.96 -1.47
N PHE A 75 9.26 4.64 -1.57
CA PHE A 75 10.09 4.09 -2.65
C PHE A 75 9.37 4.11 -4.00
N PHE A 76 8.05 3.93 -4.01
CA PHE A 76 7.23 4.07 -5.22
C PHE A 76 7.18 5.53 -5.71
N ALA A 77 7.09 6.52 -4.80
CA ALA A 77 7.22 7.92 -5.16
C ALA A 77 8.58 8.19 -5.84
N TRP A 78 9.68 7.66 -5.29
CA TRP A 78 11.00 7.77 -5.92
C TRP A 78 11.03 7.17 -7.34
N LEU A 79 10.42 5.99 -7.54
CA LEU A 79 10.32 5.38 -8.88
C LEU A 79 9.57 6.30 -9.86
N LEU A 80 8.42 6.81 -9.45
CA LEU A 80 7.57 7.65 -10.28
C LEU A 80 8.24 8.99 -10.62
N GLU A 81 8.83 9.66 -9.63
CA GLU A 81 9.59 10.91 -9.81
C GLU A 81 10.77 10.68 -10.77
N SER A 82 11.52 9.60 -10.56
CA SER A 82 12.66 9.26 -11.41
C SER A 82 12.22 8.88 -12.83
N SER A 83 10.96 8.46 -13.02
CA SER A 83 10.36 8.19 -14.32
C SER A 83 9.72 9.43 -14.96
N GLY A 84 9.72 10.58 -14.29
CA GLY A 84 9.25 11.87 -14.82
C GLY A 84 7.84 12.28 -14.39
N PHE A 85 7.17 11.52 -13.54
CA PHE A 85 5.86 11.93 -12.99
C PHE A 85 6.03 13.03 -11.94
N SER A 86 5.05 13.93 -11.86
CA SER A 86 4.91 14.83 -10.71
C SER A 86 4.20 14.10 -9.57
N VAL A 87 4.83 14.08 -8.39
CA VAL A 87 4.33 13.31 -7.24
C VAL A 87 4.31 14.18 -5.99
N ASP A 88 3.15 14.26 -5.35
CA ASP A 88 2.99 14.79 -4.00
C ASP A 88 2.78 13.63 -3.03
N ARG A 89 3.48 13.69 -1.89
CA ARG A 89 3.23 12.80 -0.76
C ARG A 89 2.14 13.41 0.11
N LEU A 90 1.11 12.65 0.44
CA LEU A 90 -0.03 13.10 1.23
C LEU A 90 -0.14 12.31 2.53
N SER A 91 -0.56 12.99 3.59
CA SER A 91 -0.88 12.34 4.86
C SER A 91 -2.31 11.84 4.83
N ALA A 92 -2.52 10.62 5.29
CA ALA A 92 -3.83 10.05 5.53
C ALA A 92 -3.98 9.55 6.98
N ARG A 93 -5.23 9.49 7.44
CA ARG A 93 -5.63 8.99 8.77
C ARG A 93 -6.51 7.77 8.56
N VAL A 94 -6.08 6.60 9.04
CA VAL A 94 -6.80 5.34 8.80
C VAL A 94 -8.09 5.32 9.61
N VAL A 95 -9.19 4.92 8.97
CA VAL A 95 -10.46 4.69 9.68
C VAL A 95 -10.48 3.23 10.13
N ARG A 96 -10.65 3.02 11.43
CA ARG A 96 -10.74 1.68 12.02
C ARG A 96 -12.10 1.06 11.63
N PRO A 97 -12.15 -0.05 10.89
CA PRO A 97 -13.43 -0.57 10.35
C PRO A 97 -14.43 -1.00 11.42
N ASP A 98 -13.96 -1.40 12.60
CA ASP A 98 -14.77 -1.90 13.72
C ASP A 98 -15.40 -0.79 14.56
N THR A 99 -14.74 0.36 14.66
CA THR A 99 -15.13 1.47 15.56
C THR A 99 -15.51 2.75 14.81
N GLY A 100 -15.09 2.90 13.54
CA GLY A 100 -15.19 4.14 12.79
C GLY A 100 -14.23 5.24 13.28
N GLU A 101 -13.37 4.94 14.25
CA GLU A 101 -12.41 5.90 14.78
C GLU A 101 -11.38 6.28 13.72
N ILE A 102 -11.10 7.58 13.62
CA ILE A 102 -10.10 8.13 12.70
C ILE A 102 -8.75 8.16 13.42
N GLY A 103 -7.75 7.56 12.79
CA GLY A 103 -6.37 7.51 13.28
C GLY A 103 -5.71 8.89 13.44
N PRO A 104 -4.51 8.94 14.06
CA PRO A 104 -3.80 10.18 14.26
C PRO A 104 -3.32 10.79 12.92
N PRO A 105 -2.95 12.08 12.88
CA PRO A 105 -2.30 12.65 11.70
C PRO A 105 -1.00 11.91 11.34
N ARG A 106 -0.68 11.83 10.04
CA ARG A 106 0.51 11.14 9.49
C ARG A 106 0.53 9.62 9.71
N ASP A 107 -0.58 9.00 10.09
CA ASP A 107 -0.74 7.55 10.30
C ASP A 107 -0.52 6.72 9.03
N HIS A 108 -0.88 7.27 7.86
CA HIS A 108 -0.63 6.63 6.57
C HIS A 108 -0.06 7.62 5.55
N LEU A 109 0.79 7.13 4.66
CA LEU A 109 1.32 7.87 3.51
C LEU A 109 0.63 7.36 2.25
N CYS A 110 0.03 8.25 1.45
CA CYS A 110 -0.41 7.96 0.09
C CYS A 110 0.12 9.04 -0.87
N LEU A 111 -0.11 8.89 -2.18
CA LEU A 111 0.47 9.76 -3.19
C LEU A 111 -0.61 10.40 -4.06
N ARG A 112 -0.41 11.68 -4.42
CA ARG A 112 -1.08 12.32 -5.55
C ARG A 112 -0.10 12.40 -6.72
N VAL A 113 -0.46 11.79 -7.85
CA VAL A 113 0.40 11.70 -9.03
C VAL A 113 -0.29 12.35 -10.22
N VAL A 114 0.43 13.17 -10.98
CA VAL A 114 -0.11 13.79 -12.21
C VAL A 114 0.21 12.92 -13.42
N ALA A 115 -0.82 12.48 -14.14
CA ALA A 115 -0.72 11.74 -15.39
C ALA A 115 -1.80 12.24 -16.36
N ASP A 116 -1.46 12.41 -17.65
CA ASP A 116 -2.31 13.08 -18.63
C ASP A 116 -2.81 14.47 -18.16
N GLY A 117 -1.95 15.20 -17.43
CA GLY A 117 -2.28 16.51 -16.85
C GLY A 117 -3.34 16.48 -15.73
N ARG A 118 -3.73 15.30 -15.23
CA ARG A 118 -4.77 15.13 -14.19
C ARG A 118 -4.20 14.47 -12.94
N PRO A 119 -4.72 14.83 -11.74
CA PRO A 119 -4.28 14.23 -10.49
C PRO A 119 -4.97 12.88 -10.23
N TRP A 120 -4.18 11.90 -9.80
CA TRP A 120 -4.59 10.55 -9.44
C TRP A 120 -4.10 10.21 -8.03
N LEU A 121 -4.94 9.53 -7.24
CA LEU A 121 -4.56 8.92 -5.98
C LEU A 121 -3.85 7.59 -6.27
N CYS A 122 -2.61 7.47 -5.82
CA CYS A 122 -1.84 6.24 -5.85
C CYS A 122 -1.53 5.79 -4.42
N ASP A 123 -1.63 4.49 -4.18
CA ASP A 123 -1.33 3.89 -2.89
C ASP A 123 -0.99 2.41 -3.03
N VAL A 124 0.31 2.12 -2.95
CA VAL A 124 0.85 0.76 -2.96
C VAL A 124 1.17 0.25 -1.55
N GLY A 125 0.88 1.05 -0.51
CA GLY A 125 1.34 0.84 0.86
C GLY A 125 0.23 0.61 1.89
N PHE A 126 -1.05 0.71 1.54
CA PHE A 126 -2.16 0.45 2.48
C PHE A 126 -2.41 -1.05 2.75
N GLY A 127 -1.79 -1.93 1.97
CA GLY A 127 -2.14 -3.35 1.94
C GLY A 127 -3.32 -3.59 0.99
N ARG A 128 -4.56 -3.53 1.49
CA ARG A 128 -5.79 -3.79 0.70
C ARG A 128 -6.59 -2.49 0.47
N ALA A 129 -6.26 -1.77 -0.60
CA ALA A 129 -7.04 -0.64 -1.10
C ALA A 129 -7.59 -0.95 -2.50
N PHE A 130 -6.99 -0.38 -3.55
CA PHE A 130 -7.36 -0.49 -4.97
C PHE A 130 -6.16 -0.94 -5.81
N LEU A 131 -6.39 -1.57 -6.97
CA LEU A 131 -5.32 -2.07 -7.85
C LEU A 131 -4.83 -1.02 -8.86
N GLU A 132 -5.71 -0.11 -9.27
CA GLU A 132 -5.38 0.99 -10.19
C GLU A 132 -5.63 2.36 -9.54
N PRO A 133 -4.81 3.38 -9.88
CA PRO A 133 -4.95 4.74 -9.36
C PRO A 133 -6.38 5.28 -9.52
N LEU A 134 -6.87 6.00 -8.51
CA LEU A 134 -8.21 6.59 -8.53
C LEU A 134 -8.13 8.06 -8.95
N PRO A 135 -9.02 8.56 -9.83
CA PRO A 135 -9.03 9.97 -10.19
C PRO A 135 -9.37 10.85 -8.97
N LEU A 136 -8.64 11.95 -8.79
CA LEU A 136 -8.91 12.95 -7.75
C LEU A 136 -9.83 14.09 -8.25
N ASP A 137 -10.71 13.79 -9.20
CA ASP A 137 -11.63 14.77 -9.81
C ASP A 137 -13.01 14.84 -9.14
N GLY A 138 -13.20 14.05 -8.06
CA GLY A 138 -14.44 14.01 -7.28
C GLY A 138 -15.59 13.27 -7.98
N LYS A 139 -15.33 12.60 -9.10
CA LYS A 139 -16.34 11.81 -9.81
C LYS A 139 -16.32 10.36 -9.32
N GLY A 140 -17.50 9.79 -9.15
CA GLY A 140 -17.66 8.40 -8.76
C GLY A 140 -19.12 7.96 -8.77
N PRO A 141 -19.42 6.68 -8.48
CA PRO A 141 -18.47 5.64 -8.06
C PRO A 141 -17.43 5.26 -9.12
N ILE A 142 -16.27 4.77 -8.68
CA ILE A 142 -15.19 4.23 -9.53
C ILE A 142 -15.11 2.73 -9.33
N VAL A 143 -15.24 1.94 -10.39
CA VAL A 143 -15.05 0.49 -10.35
C VAL A 143 -13.60 0.16 -10.68
N ASN A 144 -12.91 -0.55 -9.79
CA ASN A 144 -11.52 -0.98 -9.97
C ASN A 144 -11.45 -2.43 -10.47
N MET A 145 -10.26 -2.85 -10.90
CA MET A 145 -10.04 -4.15 -11.55
C MET A 145 -10.35 -5.37 -10.67
N ASP A 146 -10.34 -5.21 -9.34
CA ASP A 146 -10.70 -6.25 -8.38
C ASP A 146 -12.21 -6.32 -8.09
N GLY A 147 -13.03 -5.56 -8.80
CA GLY A 147 -14.47 -5.44 -8.56
C GLY A 147 -14.83 -4.52 -7.38
N GLY A 148 -13.83 -3.90 -6.73
CA GLY A 148 -14.08 -2.91 -5.69
C GLY A 148 -14.68 -1.63 -6.27
N VAL A 149 -15.67 -1.08 -5.57
CA VAL A 149 -16.31 0.20 -5.91
C VAL A 149 -15.83 1.24 -4.92
N PHE A 150 -15.33 2.37 -5.43
CA PHE A 150 -14.68 3.41 -4.63
C PHE A 150 -15.34 4.77 -4.77
N TRP A 151 -15.30 5.55 -3.69
CA TRP A 151 -15.69 6.94 -3.65
C TRP A 151 -14.62 7.77 -2.94
N LEU A 152 -14.37 8.97 -3.46
CA LEU A 152 -13.56 10.00 -2.82
C LEU A 152 -14.50 11.15 -2.45
N LEU A 153 -14.88 11.21 -1.18
CA LEU A 153 -15.90 12.12 -0.67
C LEU A 153 -15.24 13.32 0.03
N PRO A 154 -15.55 14.57 -0.36
CA PRO A 154 -15.07 15.75 0.37
C PRO A 154 -15.66 15.81 1.79
N VAL A 155 -14.82 15.92 2.81
CA VAL A 155 -15.22 16.02 4.22
C VAL A 155 -14.28 16.97 4.97
N ASP A 156 -14.78 18.10 5.45
CA ASP A 156 -14.04 19.12 6.21
C ASP A 156 -12.71 19.59 5.58
N GLY A 157 -12.66 19.72 4.25
CA GLY A 157 -11.43 20.09 3.52
C GLY A 157 -10.44 18.94 3.29
N GLU A 158 -10.78 17.73 3.71
CA GLU A 158 -10.09 16.47 3.40
C GLU A 158 -10.89 15.64 2.39
N LEU A 159 -10.32 14.52 1.93
CA LEU A 159 -11.01 13.51 1.11
C LEU A 159 -11.12 12.19 1.87
N LEU A 160 -12.33 11.68 2.04
CA LEU A 160 -12.60 10.36 2.60
C LEU A 160 -12.62 9.32 1.48
N LEU A 161 -11.71 8.35 1.54
CA LEU A 161 -11.74 7.17 0.67
C LEU A 161 -12.66 6.11 1.27
N ARG A 162 -13.71 5.76 0.52
CA ARG A 162 -14.68 4.72 0.86
C ARG A 162 -14.67 3.62 -0.19
N ARG A 163 -14.88 2.37 0.23
CA ARG A 163 -14.88 1.19 -0.64
C ARG A 163 -16.07 0.26 -0.33
N ALA A 164 -16.63 -0.34 -1.36
CA ALA A 164 -17.53 -1.49 -1.26
C ALA A 164 -17.05 -2.63 -2.18
N VAL A 165 -17.48 -3.86 -1.92
CA VAL A 165 -17.23 -5.04 -2.78
C VAL A 165 -18.54 -5.79 -2.95
N GLY A 166 -18.98 -5.99 -4.18
CA GLY A 166 -20.29 -6.62 -4.43
C GLY A 166 -21.43 -5.85 -3.75
N ASP A 167 -22.25 -6.58 -2.99
CA ASP A 167 -23.40 -6.02 -2.24
C ASP A 167 -23.05 -5.70 -0.76
N ASP A 168 -21.77 -5.76 -0.39
CA ASP A 168 -21.32 -5.43 0.97
C ASP A 168 -21.57 -3.95 1.29
N GLU A 169 -21.84 -3.65 2.57
CA GLU A 169 -21.92 -2.27 3.04
C GLU A 169 -20.61 -1.52 2.78
N PRO A 170 -20.66 -0.28 2.26
CA PRO A 170 -19.46 0.52 2.06
C PRO A 170 -18.72 0.79 3.37
N VAL A 171 -17.40 0.58 3.37
CA VAL A 171 -16.51 0.85 4.49
C VAL A 171 -15.58 2.02 4.19
N ASP A 172 -15.31 2.82 5.21
CA ASP A 172 -14.33 3.89 5.15
C ASP A 172 -12.92 3.34 5.35
N LEU A 173 -11.98 3.76 4.50
CA LEU A 173 -10.58 3.32 4.56
C LEU A 173 -9.70 4.34 5.26
N TYR A 174 -9.66 5.57 4.75
CA TYR A 174 -8.86 6.65 5.35
C TYR A 174 -9.30 8.04 4.87
N ARG A 175 -9.00 9.06 5.68
CA ARG A 175 -9.15 10.49 5.33
C ARG A 175 -7.82 11.08 4.89
N ILE A 176 -7.80 11.79 3.77
CA ILE A 176 -6.61 12.34 3.12
C ILE A 176 -6.56 13.85 3.33
N ASP A 177 -5.47 14.34 3.91
CA ASP A 177 -5.11 15.74 3.90
C ASP A 177 -4.49 16.09 2.53
N PRO A 178 -5.07 17.03 1.75
CA PRO A 178 -4.60 17.35 0.41
C PRO A 178 -3.29 18.16 0.39
N THR A 179 -2.77 18.53 1.56
CA THR A 179 -1.52 19.29 1.74
C THR A 179 -0.30 18.40 1.44
N PRO A 180 0.56 18.78 0.48
CA PRO A 180 1.81 18.07 0.23
C PRO A 180 2.71 18.01 1.47
N ARG A 181 3.36 16.86 1.65
CA ARG A 181 4.27 16.55 2.75
C ARG A 181 5.62 16.08 2.23
N THR A 182 6.59 16.07 3.12
CA THR A 182 7.89 15.41 2.95
C THR A 182 7.92 14.13 3.79
N LEU A 183 8.82 13.18 3.48
CA LEU A 183 8.96 11.98 4.32
C LEU A 183 9.33 12.32 5.78
N SER A 184 10.06 13.43 6.00
CA SER A 184 10.42 13.88 7.35
C SER A 184 9.21 14.26 8.21
N ASP A 185 8.10 14.70 7.60
CA ASP A 185 6.87 15.02 8.33
C ASP A 185 6.25 13.78 9.01
N PHE A 186 6.62 12.58 8.57
CA PHE A 186 6.11 11.30 9.09
C PHE A 186 7.03 10.68 10.15
N GLU A 187 8.23 11.22 10.39
CA GLU A 187 9.27 10.56 11.20
C GLU A 187 8.80 10.15 12.60
N ALA A 188 8.05 11.02 13.28
CA ALA A 188 7.51 10.72 14.61
C ALA A 188 6.53 9.53 14.57
N MET A 189 5.60 9.53 13.61
CA MET A 189 4.61 8.46 13.48
C MET A 189 5.25 7.16 12.98
N PHE A 190 6.23 7.26 12.08
CA PHE A 190 7.05 6.16 11.62
C PHE A 190 7.78 5.45 12.77
N ARG A 191 8.34 6.21 13.74
CA ARG A 191 8.96 5.63 14.93
C ARG A 191 7.93 5.01 15.86
N TRP A 192 6.82 5.71 16.10
CA TRP A 192 5.72 5.21 16.93
C TRP A 192 5.20 3.86 16.42
N HIS A 193 4.99 3.73 15.10
CA HIS A 193 4.52 2.48 14.51
C HIS A 193 5.42 1.27 14.69
N GLN A 194 6.72 1.47 14.91
CA GLN A 194 7.69 0.38 15.03
C GLN A 194 7.77 -0.21 16.43
N THR A 195 7.54 0.59 17.48
CA THR A 195 7.92 0.17 18.84
C THR A 195 6.85 0.43 19.89
N ASP A 196 5.91 1.34 19.62
CA ASP A 196 4.95 1.74 20.64
C ASP A 196 3.87 0.66 20.83
N PRO A 197 3.59 0.24 22.08
CA PRO A 197 2.59 -0.79 22.36
C PRO A 197 1.15 -0.38 21.99
N ASP A 198 0.84 0.91 21.91
CA ASP A 198 -0.48 1.39 21.46
C ASP A 198 -0.62 1.38 19.92
N SER A 199 0.48 1.10 19.21
CA SER A 199 0.48 0.92 17.77
C SER A 199 -0.19 -0.39 17.37
N PRO A 200 -0.87 -0.47 16.21
CA PRO A 200 -1.46 -1.73 15.74
C PRO A 200 -0.43 -2.74 15.20
N PHE A 201 0.83 -2.35 14.96
CA PHE A 201 1.81 -3.16 14.23
C PHE A 201 2.71 -4.12 15.03
N PRO A 202 3.04 -3.92 16.32
CA PRO A 202 3.91 -4.85 17.05
C PRO A 202 3.19 -6.10 17.60
N HIS A 203 1.88 -6.25 17.35
CA HIS A 203 1.05 -7.29 17.99
C HIS A 203 0.89 -8.59 17.18
N GLY A 204 1.58 -8.73 16.05
CA GLY A 204 1.57 -9.96 15.26
C GLY A 204 1.90 -9.74 13.79
N PRO A 205 2.22 -10.82 13.05
CA PRO A 205 2.56 -10.71 11.65
C PRO A 205 1.37 -10.23 10.82
N ILE A 206 1.63 -9.26 9.96
CA ILE A 206 0.73 -8.75 8.94
C ILE A 206 1.50 -8.83 7.63
N ALA A 207 0.93 -9.51 6.64
CA ALA A 207 1.49 -9.53 5.30
C ALA A 207 0.37 -9.69 4.28
N THR A 208 0.42 -8.97 3.17
CA THR A 208 -0.60 -9.12 2.11
C THR A 208 -0.03 -8.78 0.74
N ARG A 209 -0.44 -9.55 -0.27
CA ARG A 209 -0.07 -9.32 -1.68
C ARG A 209 -1.25 -9.60 -2.59
N ALA A 210 -1.56 -8.67 -3.48
CA ALA A 210 -2.54 -8.91 -4.53
C ALA A 210 -2.01 -9.91 -5.56
N ARG A 211 -2.92 -10.53 -6.30
CA ARG A 211 -2.66 -11.38 -7.46
C ARG A 211 -3.65 -11.01 -8.58
N PRO A 212 -3.35 -11.32 -9.85
CA PRO A 212 -4.29 -11.11 -10.94
C PRO A 212 -5.67 -11.76 -10.71
N ASP A 213 -5.71 -12.85 -9.96
CA ASP A 213 -6.92 -13.64 -9.68
C ASP A 213 -7.42 -13.52 -8.23
N GLY A 214 -6.80 -12.67 -7.39
CA GLY A 214 -7.24 -12.48 -6.01
C GLY A 214 -6.18 -11.90 -5.07
N ARG A 215 -6.05 -12.43 -3.86
CA ARG A 215 -5.14 -11.90 -2.83
C ARG A 215 -4.84 -12.92 -1.75
N ASP A 216 -3.60 -12.90 -1.27
CA ASP A 216 -3.18 -13.66 -0.10
C ASP A 216 -2.88 -12.69 1.04
N SER A 217 -3.40 -12.97 2.24
CA SER A 217 -3.18 -12.14 3.43
C SER A 217 -2.97 -12.99 4.68
N ALA A 218 -2.08 -12.53 5.56
CA ALA A 218 -1.93 -12.99 6.92
C ALA A 218 -2.12 -11.81 7.88
N ARG A 219 -2.85 -12.03 8.97
CA ARG A 219 -3.00 -11.08 10.08
C ARG A 219 -3.08 -11.85 11.39
N ALA A 220 -2.11 -11.62 12.27
CA ALA A 220 -1.93 -12.40 13.50
C ALA A 220 -1.88 -13.90 13.17
N LEU A 221 -2.82 -14.71 13.69
CA LEU A 221 -2.89 -16.15 13.43
C LEU A 221 -3.77 -16.53 12.23
N LYS A 222 -4.47 -15.57 11.63
CA LYS A 222 -5.40 -15.82 10.54
C LYS A 222 -4.72 -15.63 9.19
N VAL A 223 -4.91 -16.60 8.30
CA VAL A 223 -4.56 -16.49 6.88
C VAL A 223 -5.83 -16.50 6.03
N THR A 224 -5.81 -15.72 4.96
CA THR A 224 -6.90 -15.56 4.01
C THR A 224 -6.36 -15.68 2.60
N VAL A 225 -6.94 -16.57 1.81
CA VAL A 225 -6.65 -16.77 0.39
C VAL A 225 -7.92 -16.45 -0.38
N GLU A 226 -7.85 -15.48 -1.27
CA GLU A 226 -8.93 -15.13 -2.18
C GLU A 226 -8.50 -15.47 -3.60
N THR A 227 -9.35 -16.20 -4.32
CA THR A 227 -9.12 -16.61 -5.71
C THR A 227 -10.44 -16.68 -6.46
N GLY A 228 -10.58 -15.95 -7.57
CA GLY A 228 -11.76 -16.02 -8.44
C GLY A 228 -13.09 -15.72 -7.74
N GLY A 229 -13.08 -14.82 -6.75
CA GLY A 229 -14.26 -14.46 -5.94
C GLY A 229 -14.57 -15.45 -4.80
N THR A 230 -13.81 -16.55 -4.67
CA THR A 230 -13.88 -17.44 -3.51
C THR A 230 -12.91 -16.95 -2.45
N LYS A 231 -13.34 -17.00 -1.18
CA LYS A 231 -12.55 -16.61 -0.01
C LYS A 231 -12.42 -17.78 0.94
N GLU A 232 -11.18 -18.22 1.17
CA GLU A 232 -10.84 -19.24 2.15
C GLU A 232 -10.12 -18.60 3.33
N GLU A 233 -10.58 -18.89 4.54
CA GLU A 233 -9.98 -18.40 5.77
C GLU A 233 -9.59 -19.57 6.67
N ARG A 234 -8.40 -19.48 7.27
CA ARG A 234 -7.91 -20.48 8.20
C ARG A 234 -7.17 -19.80 9.34
N GLU A 235 -7.44 -20.27 10.56
CA GLU A 235 -6.67 -19.92 11.74
C GLU A 235 -5.54 -20.95 11.93
N LEU A 236 -4.32 -20.47 12.16
CA LEU A 236 -3.13 -21.29 12.37
C LEU A 236 -2.81 -21.39 13.86
N GLY A 237 -2.13 -22.46 14.27
CA GLY A 237 -1.87 -22.75 15.67
C GLY A 237 -0.77 -21.90 16.31
N SER A 238 0.06 -21.24 15.50
CA SER A 238 1.18 -20.43 16.00
C SER A 238 1.67 -19.38 15.00
N VAL A 239 2.45 -18.42 15.51
CA VAL A 239 3.16 -17.42 14.69
C VAL A 239 4.17 -18.09 13.74
N ASP A 240 4.79 -19.20 14.15
CA ASP A 240 5.75 -19.93 13.30
C ASP A 240 5.06 -20.56 12.09
N GLU A 241 3.85 -21.11 12.28
CA GLU A 241 3.03 -21.60 11.17
C GLU A 241 2.64 -20.47 10.21
N VAL A 242 2.29 -19.29 10.75
CA VAL A 242 2.00 -18.10 9.93
C VAL A 242 3.23 -17.66 9.15
N ARG A 243 4.42 -17.65 9.76
CA ARG A 243 5.68 -17.31 9.08
C ARG A 243 6.03 -18.32 8.00
N ALA A 244 5.81 -19.61 8.24
CA ALA A 244 6.00 -20.65 7.24
C ALA A 244 5.04 -20.47 6.05
N TRP A 245 3.78 -20.11 6.32
CA TRP A 245 2.80 -19.77 5.29
C TRP A 245 3.20 -18.52 4.51
N ILE A 246 3.60 -17.44 5.19
CA ILE A 246 4.07 -16.20 4.56
C ILE A 246 5.25 -16.49 3.63
N ARG A 247 6.23 -17.29 4.07
CA ARG A 247 7.38 -17.67 3.24
C ARG A 247 6.96 -18.45 1.99
N THR A 248 6.07 -19.43 2.16
CA THR A 248 5.66 -20.32 1.07
C THR A 248 4.77 -19.58 0.06
N THR A 249 3.84 -18.76 0.53
CA THR A 249 2.81 -18.13 -0.30
C THR A 249 3.23 -16.76 -0.82
N LEU A 250 3.85 -15.93 0.04
CA LEU A 250 4.25 -14.56 -0.30
C LEU A 250 5.73 -14.45 -0.71
N GLY A 251 6.54 -15.47 -0.46
CA GLY A 251 7.96 -15.49 -0.83
C GLY A 251 8.84 -14.57 0.04
N LEU A 252 8.44 -14.37 1.30
CA LEU A 252 9.12 -13.51 2.31
C LEU A 252 9.93 -14.31 3.33
#